data_AF-A0A9P6VZK6-F1
#
_entry.id   AF-A0A9P6VZK6-F1
#
_cell.length_a   1.000
_cell.length_b   1.000
_cell.length_c   1.000
_cell.angle_alpha   90.00
_cell.angle_beta   90.00
_cell.angle_gamma   90.00
#
_symmetry.space_group_name_H-M   'P 1'
#
loop_
_entity.id
_entity.type
_entity.pdbx_description
1 polymer ?
#
loop_
_entity_poly.entity_id
_entity_poly.type
_entity_poly.pdbx_seq_one_letter_code
_entity_poly.pdbx_strand_id
1 'polypeptide(L)'
;SIRLLADGARSFTRNCVVGITANEERIAKLLNESLMLVTCLNSRIGYDNAAAAAKKAHKEGTTLKEATLALGLLKDEQEFDSLVRPEKMIGPSD
;
A
#
# COMPACT_ATOMS: atom_id res chain seq x y z
N SER A 1 20.54 30.05 19.57
CA SER A 1 20.04 28.78 19.00
C SER A 1 18.63 28.39 19.47
N ILE A 2 18.31 28.45 20.77
CA ILE A 2 16.95 28.11 21.28
C ILE A 2 15.83 28.96 20.64
N ARG A 3 16.04 30.28 20.51
CA ARG A 3 15.06 31.19 19.90
C ARG A 3 14.70 30.79 18.45
N LEU A 4 15.70 30.48 17.62
CA LEU A 4 15.47 30.11 16.21
C LEU A 4 14.69 28.80 16.07
N LEU A 5 14.97 27.80 16.92
CA LEU A 5 14.21 26.56 16.93
C LEU A 5 12.76 26.79 17.38
N ALA A 6 12.56 27.60 18.42
CA ALA A 6 11.22 27.92 18.92
C ALA A 6 10.39 28.70 17.88
N ASP A 7 10.98 29.71 17.25
CA ASP A 7 10.30 30.51 16.23
C ASP A 7 10.05 29.70 14.96
N GLY A 8 11.02 28.89 14.54
CA GLY A 8 10.90 27.99 13.39
C GLY A 8 9.79 26.97 13.56
N ALA A 9 9.73 26.27 14.71
CA ALA A 9 8.68 25.30 15.00
C ALA A 9 7.28 25.96 15.00
N ARG A 10 7.14 27.11 15.68
CA ARG A 10 5.86 27.85 15.72
C ARG A 10 5.42 28.35 14.35
N SER A 11 6.38 28.78 13.52
CA SER A 11 6.08 29.21 12.15
C SER A 11 5.63 28.03 11.29
N PHE A 12 6.35 26.91 11.35
CA PHE A 12 6.01 25.71 10.58
C PHE A 12 4.64 25.14 10.97
N THR A 13 4.33 25.10 12.27
CA THR A 13 3.00 24.66 12.71
C THR A 13 1.89 25.53 12.12
N ARG A 14 2.00 26.85 12.24
CA ARG A 14 0.94 27.79 11.81
C ARG A 14 0.79 27.89 10.30
N ASN A 15 1.92 27.92 9.58
CA ASN A 15 1.93 28.24 8.15
C ASN A 15 1.97 26.99 7.26
N CYS A 16 2.12 25.80 7.82
CA CYS A 16 2.15 24.55 7.07
C CYS A 16 1.29 23.47 7.75
N VAL A 17 1.67 23.01 8.96
CA VAL A 17 1.10 21.78 9.55
C VAL A 17 -0.42 21.85 9.75
N VAL A 18 -0.95 22.95 10.30
CA VAL A 18 -2.39 23.08 10.60
C VAL A 18 -3.26 23.03 9.33
N GLY A 19 -2.70 23.39 8.17
CA GLY A 19 -3.42 23.40 6.89
C GLY A 19 -3.19 22.16 6.02
N ILE A 20 -2.43 21.17 6.49
CA ILE A 20 -2.17 19.95 5.71
C ILE A 20 -3.49 19.20 5.48
N THR A 21 -3.79 18.92 4.23
CA THR A 21 -4.91 18.08 3.80
C THR A 21 -4.40 16.94 2.92
N ALA A 22 -5.06 15.79 3.00
CA ALA A 22 -4.72 14.63 2.21
C ALA A 22 -5.37 14.73 0.82
N ASN A 23 -4.63 14.36 -0.22
CA ASN A 23 -5.23 14.05 -1.51
C ASN A 23 -5.66 12.58 -1.49
N GLU A 24 -6.87 12.34 -0.98
CA GLU A 24 -7.40 10.99 -0.75
C GLU A 24 -7.53 10.18 -2.04
N GLU A 25 -7.95 10.81 -3.14
CA GLU A 25 -8.06 10.15 -4.45
C GLU A 25 -6.70 9.61 -4.92
N ARG A 26 -5.65 10.43 -4.83
CA ARG A 26 -4.30 10.03 -5.19
C ARG A 26 -3.79 8.92 -4.28
N ILE A 27 -4.04 9.01 -2.98
CA ILE A 27 -3.63 7.99 -2.00
C ILE A 27 -4.32 6.65 -2.31
N ALA A 28 -5.63 6.67 -2.55
CA ALA A 28 -6.41 5.47 -2.88
C ALA A 28 -5.92 4.84 -4.19
N LYS A 29 -5.61 5.64 -5.21
CA LYS A 29 -5.04 5.14 -6.46
C LYS A 29 -3.70 4.44 -6.23
N LEU A 30 -2.77 5.10 -5.55
CA LEU A 30 -1.44 4.54 -5.27
C LEU A 30 -1.51 3.27 -4.42
N LEU A 31 -2.47 3.21 -3.49
CA LEU A 31 -2.69 2.02 -2.66
C LEU A 31 -3.10 0.82 -3.52
N ASN A 32 -4.06 1.00 -4.42
CA ASN A 32 -4.57 -0.08 -5.29
C ASN A 32 -3.56 -0.51 -6.37
N GLU A 33 -2.66 0.39 -6.79
CA GLU A 33 -1.57 0.09 -7.72
C GLU A 33 -0.33 -0.50 -7.03
N SER A 34 -0.28 -0.50 -5.69
CA SER A 34 0.90 -0.93 -4.93
C SER A 34 1.14 -2.44 -5.00
N LEU A 35 2.31 -2.82 -5.50
CA LEU A 35 2.76 -4.20 -5.52
C LEU A 35 3.17 -4.73 -4.14
N MET A 36 3.32 -3.85 -3.13
CA MET A 36 3.76 -4.23 -1.78
C MET A 36 2.68 -4.98 -0.99
N LEU A 37 1.42 -4.86 -1.41
CA LEU A 37 0.29 -5.60 -0.83
C LEU A 37 0.43 -7.12 -0.98
N VAL A 38 1.33 -7.58 -1.84
CA VAL A 38 1.65 -9.00 -2.07
C VAL A 38 2.09 -9.76 -0.81
N THR A 39 2.62 -9.06 0.19
CA THR A 39 3.15 -9.68 1.41
C THR A 39 2.08 -10.45 2.19
N CYS A 40 0.83 -9.96 2.20
CA CYS A 40 -0.26 -10.67 2.88
C CYS A 40 -0.62 -12.00 2.20
N LEU A 41 -0.36 -12.10 0.89
CA LEU A 41 -0.63 -13.29 0.09
C LEU A 41 0.34 -14.43 0.41
N ASN A 42 1.49 -14.16 1.04
CA ASN A 42 2.47 -15.19 1.43
C ASN A 42 1.83 -16.32 2.24
N SER A 43 0.90 -15.98 3.14
CA SER A 43 0.19 -16.95 3.98
C SER A 43 -0.75 -17.90 3.22
N ARG A 44 -1.15 -17.52 2.00
CA ARG A 44 -2.14 -18.22 1.19
C ARG A 44 -1.54 -18.93 -0.02
N ILE A 45 -0.64 -18.26 -0.72
CA ILE A 45 -0.04 -18.75 -1.96
C ILE A 45 1.44 -19.09 -1.82
N GLY A 46 2.07 -18.79 -0.67
CA GLY A 46 3.50 -18.99 -0.44
C GLY A 46 4.37 -17.86 -0.99
N TYR A 47 5.56 -17.70 -0.40
CA TYR A 47 6.48 -16.59 -0.73
C TYR A 47 6.89 -16.57 -2.21
N ASP A 48 7.27 -17.71 -2.79
CA ASP A 48 7.76 -17.75 -4.17
C ASP A 48 6.69 -17.36 -5.19
N ASN A 49 5.45 -17.82 -4.99
CA ASN A 49 4.32 -17.46 -5.84
C ASN A 49 3.93 -15.98 -5.68
N ALA A 50 3.95 -15.47 -4.45
CA ALA A 50 3.72 -14.07 -4.16
C ALA A 50 4.79 -13.19 -4.86
N ALA A 51 6.07 -13.56 -4.74
CA ALA A 51 7.16 -12.89 -5.43
C ALA A 51 7.03 -12.97 -6.96
N ALA A 52 6.60 -14.11 -7.50
CA ALA A 52 6.34 -14.27 -8.93
C ALA A 52 5.20 -13.36 -9.42
N ALA A 53 4.11 -13.25 -8.66
CA ALA A 53 3.00 -12.35 -8.98
C ALA A 53 3.43 -10.88 -9.00
N ALA A 54 4.19 -10.43 -8.00
CA ALA A 54 4.71 -9.06 -7.96
C ALA A 54 5.66 -8.77 -9.13
N LYS A 55 6.56 -9.71 -9.46
CA LYS A 55 7.48 -9.57 -10.61
C LYS A 55 6.72 -9.51 -11.93
N LYS A 56 5.68 -10.33 -12.10
CA LYS A 56 4.83 -10.31 -13.29
C LYS A 56 4.10 -8.99 -13.42
N ALA A 57 3.43 -8.53 -12.36
CA ALA A 57 2.74 -7.25 -12.33
C ALA A 57 3.67 -6.08 -12.69
N HIS A 58 4.88 -6.06 -12.13
CA HIS A 58 5.87 -5.04 -12.43
C HIS A 58 6.34 -5.07 -13.90
N LYS A 59 6.58 -6.27 -14.44
CA LYS A 59 7.05 -6.46 -15.83
C LYS A 59 5.99 -6.10 -16.86
N GLU A 60 4.73 -6.44 -16.59
CA GLU A 60 3.61 -6.28 -17.52
C GLU A 60 2.87 -4.95 -17.32
N GLY A 61 3.19 -4.21 -16.25
CA GLY A 61 2.51 -2.96 -15.91
C GLY A 61 1.06 -3.15 -15.47
N THR A 62 0.74 -4.34 -14.94
CA THR A 62 -0.60 -4.71 -14.48
C THR A 62 -0.73 -4.57 -12.96
N THR A 63 -1.96 -4.62 -12.46
CA THR A 63 -2.22 -4.70 -11.02
C THR A 63 -1.81 -6.05 -10.45
N LEU A 64 -1.65 -6.10 -9.12
CA LEU A 64 -1.38 -7.35 -8.42
C LEU A 64 -2.56 -8.33 -8.52
N LYS A 65 -3.79 -7.81 -8.54
CA LYS A 65 -5.02 -8.59 -8.74
C LYS A 65 -5.00 -9.30 -10.10
N GLU A 66 -4.72 -8.56 -11.17
CA GLU A 66 -4.63 -9.13 -12.52
C GLU A 66 -3.50 -10.17 -12.62
N ALA A 67 -2.33 -9.88 -12.04
CA ALA A 67 -1.19 -10.79 -12.10
C ALA A 67 -1.42 -12.10 -11.34
N THR A 68 -2.08 -12.05 -10.17
CA THR A 68 -2.40 -13.23 -9.36
C THR A 68 -3.44 -14.12 -10.03
N LEU A 69 -4.46 -13.53 -10.66
CA LEU A 69 -5.45 -14.26 -11.46
C LEU A 69 -4.85 -14.84 -12.74
N ALA A 70 -4.03 -14.06 -13.45
CA ALA A 70 -3.36 -14.53 -14.67
C ALA A 70 -2.33 -15.64 -14.41
N LEU A 71 -1.87 -15.81 -13.17
CA LEU A 71 -1.02 -16.92 -12.74
C LEU A 71 -1.82 -18.11 -12.17
N GLY A 72 -3.15 -17.99 -12.08
CA GLY A 72 -4.02 -19.02 -11.49
C GLY A 72 -3.76 -19.25 -9.99
N LEU A 73 -3.21 -18.24 -9.30
CA LEU A 73 -2.87 -18.33 -7.87
C LEU A 73 -4.08 -18.08 -6.97
N LEU A 74 -5.12 -17.43 -7.51
CA LEU A 74 -6.40 -17.17 -6.86
C LEU A 74 -7.52 -17.57 -7.81
N LYS A 75 -8.69 -17.89 -7.24
CA LYS A 75 -9.84 -18.39 -8.00
C LYS A 75 -10.58 -17.28 -8.73
N ASP A 76 -10.77 -16.15 -8.06
CA ASP A 76 -11.53 -15.01 -8.54
C ASP A 76 -11.07 -13.71 -7.86
N GLU A 77 -11.60 -12.59 -8.35
CA GLU A 77 -11.33 -11.28 -7.76
C GLU A 77 -11.83 -11.15 -6.33
N GLN A 78 -12.93 -11.83 -5.97
CA GLN A 78 -13.48 -11.77 -4.62
C GLN A 78 -12.52 -12.40 -3.60
N GLU A 79 -11.82 -13.46 -3.97
CA GLU A 79 -10.78 -14.07 -3.13
C GLU A 79 -9.65 -13.07 -2.89
N PHE A 80 -9.19 -12.36 -3.94
CA PHE A 80 -8.18 -11.30 -3.79
C PHE A 80 -8.67 -10.19 -2.85
N ASP A 81 -9.87 -9.66 -3.07
CA ASP A 81 -10.43 -8.57 -2.27
C ASP A 81 -10.69 -8.98 -0.82
N SER A 82 -10.96 -10.26 -0.56
CA SER A 82 -11.11 -10.79 0.80
C SER A 82 -9.79 -10.87 1.56
N LEU A 83 -8.69 -11.11 0.84
CA LEU A 83 -7.35 -11.31 1.40
C LEU A 83 -6.57 -10.00 1.51
N VAL A 84 -6.66 -9.16 0.49
CA VAL A 84 -5.93 -7.91 0.40
C VAL A 84 -6.78 -6.80 1.00
N ARG A 85 -6.67 -6.66 2.33
CA ARG A 85 -7.37 -5.67 3.14
C ARG A 85 -6.38 -4.70 3.77
N PRO A 86 -5.97 -3.62 3.08
CA PRO A 86 -4.94 -2.70 3.56
C PRO A 86 -5.22 -2.12 4.95
N GLU A 87 -6.48 -1.91 5.29
CA GLU A 87 -6.93 -1.42 6.60
C GLU A 87 -6.61 -2.38 7.75
N LYS A 88 -6.34 -3.66 7.45
CA LYS A 88 -5.90 -4.67 8.42
C LYS A 88 -4.37 -4.86 8.43
N MET A 89 -3.62 -4.11 7.62
CA MET A 89 -2.16 -4.24 7.46
C MET A 89 -1.37 -3.10 8.14
N ILE A 90 -2.01 -2.35 9.03
CA ILE A 90 -1.44 -1.15 9.68
C ILE A 90 -0.83 -1.43 11.07
N GLY A 91 -0.79 -2.70 11.49
CA GLY A 91 -0.27 -3.11 12.79
C GLY A 91 -0.24 -4.64 12.94
N PRO A 92 0.31 -5.16 14.05
CA PRO A 92 0.26 -6.59 14.35
C PRO A 92 -1.18 -7.08 14.47
N SER A 93 -1.43 -8.30 14.00
CA SER A 93 -2.65 -9.03 14.32
C SER A 93 -2.43 -9.71 15.66
N ASP A 94 -3.30 -9.45 16.64
CA ASP A 94 -3.26 -10.07 17.98
C ASP A 94 -3.25 -11.61 17.92
#